data_AF-A0A1X7HEN3-F1
#
_entry.id   AF-A0A1X7HEN3-F1
#
_cell.length_a   1.000
_cell.length_b   1.000
_cell.length_c   1.000
_cell.angle_alpha   90.00
_cell.angle_beta   90.00
_cell.angle_gamma   90.00
#
_symmetry.space_group_name_H-M   'P 1'
#
loop_
_entity.id
_entity.type
_entity.pdbx_description
1 polymer ?
#
loop_
_entity_poly.entity_id
_entity_poly.type
_entity_poly.pdbx_seq_one_letter_code
_entity_poly.pdbx_strand_id
1 'polypeptide(L)'
;MSPPKANHAPAPDKVRITRALISVSDKAGLVELGKALAARGVEILSTGGSAQRLAEAGVPVKEVSDHTGFPEIMDGRVKTLHPRVHGGILARRDIHADAMAQHDIPGIDLVVVNLYPFEATVAKGAAYDDCVENIDIGGPAMIRAAAKNHDFVAIVTEPSDYEAVMDELATHDGCVTLALRRKLAQRAYARTAAYDAAISTWLAGQLGETFPPRTTLSGSLAQTLRYGENPHQQAAFYVTGEKRPGVATAVQLQGKELSYNNLNDTDAAFELVAEFEQPAVAIIKHANPCGVAQGANLLEAYKSALLCDPVSAFGGIIAVNRSLDAETAEEISKLFAEVVIAPDADEAARALLATKKNLRVLLTKDVPNPAEPGMMIKQLSGGFLLQNRDSGRVNPAELKVVTKRAPTEQELADLLFAFRVAKHVKSNAIVYAKNGATVGVGAGQMSRVDSARIAAIKSAEAAKAAGLSEPLTKGSVVASDAFFPFADGLLAAAEAGVTAVIQPGGSIRDADVIAAADEKGLAMVLTGMRHFRH
;
A
#
# COMPACT_ATOMS: atom_id res chain seq x y z
N MET A 1 -22.17 -19.12 32.48
CA MET A 1 -23.58 -19.47 32.20
C MET A 1 -23.89 -18.99 30.80
N SER A 2 -24.16 -19.89 29.86
CA SER A 2 -24.66 -19.49 28.54
C SER A 2 -26.05 -18.87 28.73
N PRO A 3 -26.38 -17.73 28.09
CA PRO A 3 -27.74 -17.21 28.12
C PRO A 3 -28.70 -18.27 27.58
N PRO A 4 -29.95 -18.36 28.09
CA PRO A 4 -30.93 -19.31 27.58
C PRO A 4 -31.08 -19.13 26.07
N LYS A 5 -31.13 -20.24 25.32
CA LYS A 5 -31.47 -20.23 23.89
C LYS A 5 -32.86 -19.64 23.76
N ALA A 6 -32.95 -18.36 23.47
CA ALA A 6 -34.22 -17.72 23.23
C ALA A 6 -34.79 -18.30 21.92
N ASN A 7 -36.01 -18.86 22.04
CA ASN A 7 -36.85 -19.23 20.91
C ASN A 7 -37.19 -17.95 20.14
N HIS A 8 -36.30 -17.55 19.25
CA HIS A 8 -36.50 -16.39 18.40
C HIS A 8 -37.18 -16.83 17.11
N ALA A 9 -38.21 -16.09 16.71
CA ALA A 9 -38.75 -16.19 15.37
C ALA A 9 -37.61 -15.92 14.35
N PRO A 10 -37.62 -16.56 13.18
CA PRO A 10 -36.63 -16.28 12.15
C PRO A 10 -36.71 -14.81 11.74
N ALA A 11 -35.55 -14.21 11.45
CA ALA A 11 -35.46 -12.83 10.98
C ALA A 11 -36.35 -12.64 9.74
N PRO A 12 -37.11 -11.53 9.65
CA PRO A 12 -37.98 -11.30 8.51
C PRO A 12 -37.15 -11.13 7.24
N ASP A 13 -37.54 -11.80 6.16
CA ASP A 13 -36.84 -11.65 4.87
C ASP A 13 -36.92 -10.21 4.36
N LYS A 14 -38.08 -9.56 4.49
CA LYS A 14 -38.29 -8.17 4.06
C LYS A 14 -38.71 -7.30 5.22
N VAL A 15 -38.16 -6.09 5.27
CA VAL A 15 -38.55 -5.04 6.22
C VAL A 15 -38.92 -3.80 5.43
N ARG A 16 -40.13 -3.27 5.67
CA ARG A 16 -40.56 -2.01 5.09
C ARG A 16 -39.86 -0.86 5.77
N ILE A 17 -39.33 0.07 4.98
CA ILE A 17 -38.75 1.31 5.51
C ILE A 17 -39.90 2.32 5.68
N THR A 18 -40.20 2.67 6.92
CA THR A 18 -41.20 3.69 7.28
C THR A 18 -40.55 4.91 7.91
N ARG A 19 -39.39 4.74 8.55
CA ARG A 19 -38.61 5.82 9.16
C ARG A 19 -37.12 5.65 8.90
N ALA A 20 -36.49 6.73 8.45
CA ALA A 20 -35.05 6.80 8.21
C ALA A 20 -34.39 7.85 9.12
N LEU A 21 -33.30 7.49 9.78
CA LEU A 21 -32.44 8.45 10.51
C LEU A 21 -31.20 8.74 9.67
N ILE A 22 -31.01 9.99 9.27
CA ILE A 22 -29.93 10.43 8.39
C ILE A 22 -29.04 11.45 9.10
N SER A 23 -27.76 11.14 9.28
CA SER A 23 -26.76 12.05 9.87
C SER A 23 -25.42 11.83 9.18
N VAL A 24 -25.11 12.67 8.19
CA VAL A 24 -23.95 12.48 7.31
C VAL A 24 -23.07 13.73 7.21
N SER A 25 -21.77 13.52 7.35
CA SER A 25 -20.72 14.50 7.07
C SER A 25 -20.55 14.71 5.57
N ASP A 26 -20.33 13.62 4.82
CA ASP A 26 -20.30 13.61 3.35
C ASP A 26 -21.74 13.58 2.81
N LYS A 27 -22.08 14.59 2.01
CA LYS A 27 -23.42 14.85 1.48
C LYS A 27 -23.58 14.41 0.02
N ALA A 28 -22.60 13.73 -0.56
CA ALA A 28 -22.71 13.15 -1.89
C ALA A 28 -23.95 12.23 -1.97
N GLY A 29 -24.80 12.43 -2.98
CA GLY A 29 -26.01 11.63 -3.21
C GLY A 29 -27.13 11.80 -2.16
N LEU A 30 -26.97 12.68 -1.16
CA LEU A 30 -27.91 12.82 -0.05
C LEU A 30 -29.31 13.26 -0.50
N VAL A 31 -29.38 14.18 -1.46
CA VAL A 31 -30.65 14.74 -1.93
C VAL A 31 -31.44 13.71 -2.73
N GLU A 32 -30.76 12.96 -3.57
CA GLU A 32 -31.32 11.89 -4.39
C GLU A 32 -31.93 10.81 -3.49
N LEU A 33 -31.18 10.37 -2.47
CA LEU A 33 -31.65 9.43 -1.46
C LEU A 33 -32.86 9.99 -0.70
N GLY A 34 -32.77 11.23 -0.20
CA GLY A 34 -33.83 11.89 0.55
C GLY A 34 -35.15 11.99 -0.24
N LYS A 35 -35.07 12.37 -1.52
CA LYS A 35 -36.23 12.41 -2.41
C LYS A 35 -36.82 11.03 -2.67
N ALA A 36 -35.98 10.01 -2.87
CA ALA A 36 -36.44 8.64 -3.10
C ALA A 36 -37.20 8.06 -1.88
N LEU A 37 -36.74 8.39 -0.67
CA LEU A 37 -37.39 8.04 0.59
C LEU A 37 -38.71 8.81 0.78
N ALA A 38 -38.69 10.13 0.60
CA ALA A 38 -39.87 10.99 0.77
C ALA A 38 -40.99 10.64 -0.24
N ALA A 39 -40.64 10.31 -1.48
CA ALA A 39 -41.61 9.87 -2.50
C ALA A 39 -42.38 8.59 -2.12
N ARG A 40 -41.86 7.82 -1.16
CA ARG A 40 -42.49 6.61 -0.61
C ARG A 40 -43.14 6.84 0.76
N GLY A 41 -43.22 8.08 1.21
CA GLY A 41 -43.82 8.44 2.50
C GLY A 41 -42.97 8.04 3.71
N VAL A 42 -41.66 7.84 3.54
CA VAL A 42 -40.74 7.57 4.65
C VAL A 42 -40.56 8.84 5.49
N GLU A 43 -40.76 8.74 6.80
CA GLU A 43 -40.43 9.85 7.73
C GLU A 43 -38.91 9.95 7.87
N ILE A 44 -38.34 11.10 7.51
CA ILE A 44 -36.90 11.35 7.63
C ILE A 44 -36.62 12.12 8.91
N LEU A 45 -35.88 11.49 9.81
CA LEU A 45 -35.25 12.13 10.95
C LEU A 45 -33.85 12.59 10.55
N SER A 46 -33.49 13.83 10.82
CA SER A 46 -32.12 14.32 10.58
C SER A 46 -31.74 15.41 11.57
N THR A 47 -30.49 15.87 11.51
CA THR A 47 -29.99 16.95 12.38
C THR A 47 -28.91 17.76 11.68
N GLY A 48 -28.77 19.03 12.07
CA GLY A 48 -27.69 19.92 11.65
C GLY A 48 -27.59 20.06 10.12
N GLY A 49 -26.37 20.04 9.60
CA GLY A 49 -26.12 20.26 8.17
C GLY A 49 -26.74 19.23 7.22
N SER A 50 -27.07 18.02 7.69
CA SER A 50 -27.81 17.05 6.88
C SER A 50 -29.28 17.44 6.73
N ALA A 51 -29.92 17.85 7.84
CA ALA A 51 -31.30 18.31 7.84
C ALA A 51 -31.47 19.56 6.98
N GLN A 52 -30.59 20.54 7.14
CA GLN A 52 -30.58 21.76 6.34
C GLN A 52 -30.50 21.44 4.84
N ARG A 53 -29.53 20.59 4.43
CA ARG A 53 -29.31 20.27 3.01
C ARG A 53 -30.52 19.59 2.36
N LEU A 54 -31.21 18.73 3.11
CA LEU A 54 -32.43 18.05 2.68
C LEU A 54 -33.62 19.02 2.59
N ALA A 55 -33.80 19.87 3.60
CA ALA A 55 -34.86 20.87 3.64
C ALA A 55 -34.75 21.88 2.48
N GLU A 56 -33.53 22.36 2.18
CA GLU A 56 -33.24 23.22 1.02
C GLU A 56 -33.60 22.56 -0.32
N ALA A 57 -33.59 21.23 -0.39
CA ALA A 57 -33.99 20.45 -1.55
C ALA A 57 -35.50 20.13 -1.59
N GLY A 58 -36.29 20.66 -0.66
CA GLY A 58 -37.73 20.43 -0.54
C GLY A 58 -38.09 19.06 0.05
N VAL A 59 -37.16 18.36 0.68
CA VAL A 59 -37.41 17.08 1.35
C VAL A 59 -37.94 17.37 2.77
N PRO A 60 -39.12 16.87 3.16
CA PRO A 60 -39.61 17.02 4.53
C PRO A 60 -38.70 16.29 5.51
N VAL A 61 -38.26 17.01 6.54
CA VAL A 61 -37.37 16.50 7.60
C VAL A 61 -37.95 16.85 8.96
N LYS A 62 -37.88 15.89 9.89
CA LYS A 62 -38.10 16.11 11.30
C LYS A 62 -36.77 16.16 12.03
N GLU A 63 -36.54 17.21 12.80
CA GLU A 63 -35.31 17.36 13.58
C GLU A 63 -35.24 16.28 14.67
N VAL A 64 -34.04 15.77 14.94
CA VAL A 64 -33.81 14.78 16.01
C VAL A 64 -34.21 15.34 17.37
N SER A 65 -34.01 16.63 17.63
CA SER A 65 -34.46 17.28 18.88
C SER A 65 -35.96 17.21 19.08
N ASP A 66 -36.74 17.32 18.00
CA ASP A 66 -38.21 17.22 18.05
C ASP A 66 -38.66 15.77 18.29
N HIS A 67 -37.88 14.82 17.79
CA HIS A 67 -38.11 13.39 18.02
C HIS A 67 -37.78 12.98 19.46
N THR A 68 -36.67 13.47 20.02
CA THR A 68 -36.23 13.13 21.37
C THR A 68 -36.94 13.94 22.45
N GLY A 69 -37.35 15.17 22.14
CA GLY A 69 -37.77 16.17 23.11
C GLY A 69 -36.60 16.78 23.90
N PHE A 70 -35.36 16.61 23.42
CA PHE A 70 -34.15 17.07 24.09
C PHE A 70 -33.30 17.94 23.16
N PRO A 71 -32.87 19.14 23.59
CA PRO A 71 -32.12 20.07 22.74
C PRO A 71 -30.68 19.59 22.49
N GLU A 72 -30.03 20.17 21.49
CA GLU A 72 -28.59 20.01 21.29
C GLU A 72 -27.83 20.74 22.40
N ILE A 73 -26.95 20.03 23.11
CA ILE A 73 -26.09 20.55 24.18
C ILE A 73 -24.65 20.07 23.99
N MET A 74 -23.70 20.68 24.70
CA MET A 74 -22.26 20.34 24.63
C MET A 74 -21.75 20.34 23.19
N ASP A 75 -22.13 21.38 22.43
CA ASP A 75 -21.74 21.58 21.03
C ASP A 75 -22.03 20.37 20.12
N GLY A 76 -23.11 19.63 20.42
CA GLY A 76 -23.56 18.51 19.60
C GLY A 76 -22.99 17.15 19.97
N ARG A 77 -22.13 17.06 20.99
CA ARG A 77 -21.45 15.82 21.40
C ARG A 77 -22.40 14.68 21.81
N VAL A 78 -23.59 14.99 22.29
CA VAL A 78 -24.54 14.01 22.86
C VAL A 78 -25.90 13.94 22.15
N LYS A 79 -26.06 14.61 21.01
CA LYS A 79 -27.39 14.86 20.41
C LYS A 79 -28.17 13.61 19.99
N THR A 80 -27.50 12.53 19.59
CA THR A 80 -28.15 11.27 19.19
C THR A 80 -28.07 10.17 20.26
N LEU A 81 -27.37 10.42 21.36
CA LEU A 81 -27.17 9.46 22.47
C LEU A 81 -28.40 9.41 23.38
N HIS A 82 -29.56 9.11 22.80
CA HIS A 82 -30.85 9.17 23.48
C HIS A 82 -31.62 7.85 23.37
N PRO A 83 -32.32 7.39 24.43
CA PRO A 83 -33.10 6.14 24.40
C PRO A 83 -34.18 6.08 23.32
N ARG A 84 -34.81 7.20 22.94
CA ARG A 84 -35.77 7.20 21.82
C ARG A 84 -35.12 6.85 20.49
N VAL A 85 -33.90 7.33 20.25
CA VAL A 85 -33.12 7.01 19.05
C VAL A 85 -32.61 5.57 19.11
N HIS A 86 -31.83 5.24 20.14
CA HIS A 86 -31.21 3.92 20.24
C HIS A 86 -32.22 2.80 20.50
N GLY A 87 -33.31 3.06 21.22
CA GLY A 87 -34.43 2.13 21.38
C GLY A 87 -35.16 1.89 20.07
N GLY A 88 -35.39 2.95 19.28
CA GLY A 88 -35.96 2.84 17.94
C GLY A 88 -35.09 1.99 17.01
N ILE A 89 -33.77 2.05 17.15
CA ILE A 89 -32.81 1.26 16.37
C ILE A 89 -32.66 -0.18 16.90
N LEU A 90 -32.47 -0.37 18.21
CA LEU A 90 -32.06 -1.65 18.81
C LEU A 90 -33.23 -2.58 19.13
N ALA A 91 -34.45 -2.06 19.20
CA ALA A 91 -35.58 -2.89 19.59
C ALA A 91 -35.89 -3.93 18.51
N ARG A 92 -35.85 -5.20 18.92
CA ARG A 92 -36.30 -6.33 18.12
C ARG A 92 -37.82 -6.30 18.05
N ARG A 93 -38.36 -6.15 16.84
CA ARG A 93 -39.81 -5.89 16.65
C ARG A 93 -40.69 -7.06 17.05
N ASP A 94 -40.13 -8.27 17.07
CA ASP A 94 -40.81 -9.51 17.45
C ASP A 94 -40.94 -9.72 18.97
N ILE A 95 -40.08 -9.10 19.77
CA ILE A 95 -40.02 -9.33 21.24
C ILE A 95 -40.07 -8.08 22.09
N HIS A 96 -39.76 -6.90 21.54
CA HIS A 96 -39.70 -5.64 22.29
C HIS A 96 -40.85 -4.68 21.93
N ALA A 97 -41.83 -5.10 21.14
CA ALA A 97 -42.93 -4.24 20.69
C ALA A 97 -43.71 -3.60 21.85
N ASP A 98 -44.02 -4.37 22.89
CA ASP A 98 -44.76 -3.86 24.07
C ASP A 98 -43.94 -2.79 24.82
N ALA A 99 -42.64 -3.02 25.00
CA ALA A 99 -41.76 -2.04 25.64
C ALA A 99 -41.62 -0.76 24.79
N MET A 100 -41.54 -0.90 23.46
CA MET A 100 -41.54 0.26 22.56
C MET A 100 -42.82 1.08 22.68
N ALA A 101 -43.99 0.41 22.71
CA ALA A 101 -45.28 1.08 22.85
C ALA A 101 -45.45 1.76 24.22
N GLN A 102 -45.07 1.07 25.31
CA GLN A 102 -45.16 1.59 26.68
C GLN A 102 -44.35 2.87 26.88
N HIS A 103 -43.21 3.00 26.19
CA HIS A 103 -42.29 4.12 26.34
C HIS A 103 -42.33 5.13 25.20
N ASP A 104 -43.30 5.01 24.28
CA ASP A 104 -43.44 5.88 23.11
C ASP A 104 -42.12 5.98 22.31
N ILE A 105 -41.56 4.80 21.99
CA ILE A 105 -40.33 4.64 21.22
C ILE A 105 -40.70 4.15 19.81
N PRO A 106 -40.85 5.06 18.85
CA PRO A 106 -41.11 4.67 17.46
C PRO A 106 -39.90 3.96 16.83
N GLY A 107 -40.16 2.97 15.97
CA GLY A 107 -39.11 2.20 15.29
C GLY A 107 -38.38 3.00 14.22
N ILE A 108 -37.06 2.80 14.09
CA ILE A 108 -36.24 3.31 12.99
C ILE A 108 -35.81 2.11 12.14
N ASP A 109 -36.08 2.15 10.84
CA ASP A 109 -35.90 1.01 9.93
C ASP A 109 -34.67 1.16 9.03
N LEU A 110 -34.27 2.41 8.77
CA LEU A 110 -33.07 2.75 8.01
C LEU A 110 -32.24 3.76 8.82
N VAL A 111 -30.94 3.52 8.91
CA VAL A 111 -29.96 4.47 9.47
C VAL A 111 -28.93 4.76 8.40
N VAL A 112 -28.69 6.04 8.11
CA VAL A 112 -27.72 6.52 7.12
C VAL A 112 -26.75 7.45 7.82
N VAL A 113 -25.55 6.96 8.10
CA VAL A 113 -24.56 7.66 8.92
C VAL A 113 -23.17 7.45 8.34
N ASN A 114 -22.52 8.53 7.93
CA ASN A 114 -21.08 8.53 7.68
C ASN A 114 -20.37 9.42 8.70
N LEU A 115 -19.21 8.93 9.15
CA LEU A 115 -18.48 9.46 10.30
C LEU A 115 -17.85 10.81 10.01
N TYR A 116 -17.49 11.54 11.06
CA TYR A 116 -16.67 12.75 10.92
C TYR A 116 -15.35 12.40 10.25
N PRO A 117 -14.79 13.31 9.43
CA PRO A 117 -13.62 13.03 8.61
C PRO A 117 -12.33 13.10 9.44
N PHE A 118 -12.22 12.29 10.50
CA PHE A 118 -11.07 12.24 11.39
C PHE A 118 -9.78 11.97 10.61
N GLU A 119 -9.78 10.96 9.73
CA GLU A 119 -8.60 10.62 8.92
C GLU A 119 -8.17 11.79 8.03
N ALA A 120 -9.12 12.53 7.46
CA ALA A 120 -8.81 13.71 6.64
C ALA A 120 -8.37 14.92 7.49
N THR A 121 -8.84 15.04 8.72
CA THR A 121 -8.44 16.09 9.66
C THR A 121 -7.00 15.89 10.10
N VAL A 122 -6.63 14.65 10.45
CA VAL A 122 -5.25 14.27 10.75
C VAL A 122 -4.35 14.49 9.53
N ALA A 123 -4.79 14.07 8.34
CA ALA A 123 -4.01 14.24 7.12
C ALA A 123 -3.74 15.70 6.74
N LYS A 124 -4.56 16.66 7.21
CA LYS A 124 -4.34 18.11 7.03
C LYS A 124 -3.34 18.70 8.04
N GLY A 125 -2.87 17.92 9.00
CA GLY A 125 -1.97 18.40 10.06
C GLY A 125 -2.67 19.32 11.06
N ALA A 126 -3.96 19.08 11.34
CA ALA A 126 -4.70 19.84 12.33
C ALA A 126 -4.09 19.71 13.74
N ALA A 127 -4.38 20.67 14.62
CA ALA A 127 -3.89 20.65 15.99
C ALA A 127 -4.48 19.45 16.77
N TYR A 128 -3.85 19.11 17.89
CA TYR A 128 -4.29 17.99 18.74
C TYR A 128 -5.77 18.13 19.14
N ASP A 129 -6.16 19.29 19.67
CA ASP A 129 -7.52 19.55 20.12
C ASP A 129 -8.53 19.44 18.95
N ASP A 130 -8.19 19.99 17.78
CA ASP A 130 -9.04 19.89 16.58
C ASP A 130 -9.25 18.43 16.14
N CYS A 131 -8.21 17.59 16.23
CA CYS A 131 -8.31 16.17 15.93
C CYS A 131 -9.20 15.46 16.96
N VAL A 132 -9.06 15.79 18.25
CA VAL A 132 -9.89 15.23 19.33
C VAL A 132 -11.36 15.62 19.17
N GLU A 133 -11.67 16.87 18.80
CA GLU A 133 -13.04 17.30 18.51
C GLU A 133 -13.66 16.56 17.31
N ASN A 134 -12.85 16.07 16.38
CA ASN A 134 -13.30 15.29 15.23
C ASN A 134 -13.47 13.79 15.50
N ILE A 135 -13.31 13.35 16.76
CA ILE A 135 -13.63 11.98 17.18
C ILE A 135 -15.15 11.87 17.41
N ASP A 136 -15.84 11.20 16.50
CA ASP A 136 -17.28 11.02 16.53
C ASP A 136 -17.67 9.94 17.56
N ILE A 137 -18.63 10.26 18.43
CA ILE A 137 -19.19 9.34 19.43
C ILE A 137 -20.58 8.84 18.99
N GLY A 138 -21.45 9.76 18.57
CA GLY A 138 -22.82 9.46 18.20
C GLY A 138 -22.91 8.61 16.93
N GLY A 139 -22.08 8.91 15.93
CA GLY A 139 -22.02 8.17 14.67
C GLY A 139 -21.70 6.69 14.88
N PRO A 140 -20.54 6.32 15.48
CA PRO A 140 -20.21 4.92 15.73
C PRO A 140 -21.25 4.21 16.62
N ALA A 141 -21.83 4.90 17.60
CA ALA A 141 -22.88 4.33 18.44
C ALA A 141 -24.13 3.95 17.62
N MET A 142 -24.60 4.83 16.74
CA MET A 142 -25.74 4.55 15.85
C MET A 142 -25.44 3.46 14.83
N ILE A 143 -24.26 3.50 14.21
CA ILE A 143 -23.81 2.50 13.22
C ILE A 143 -23.80 1.11 13.86
N ARG A 144 -23.17 0.96 15.03
CA ARG A 144 -23.09 -0.33 15.74
C ARG A 144 -24.46 -0.80 16.21
N ALA A 145 -25.32 0.12 16.67
CA ALA A 145 -26.68 -0.20 17.07
C ALA A 145 -27.50 -0.76 15.91
N ALA A 146 -27.47 -0.11 14.76
CA ALA A 146 -28.19 -0.53 13.57
C ALA A 146 -27.64 -1.84 12.98
N ALA A 147 -26.31 -1.96 12.87
CA ALA A 147 -25.64 -3.17 12.40
C ALA A 147 -25.91 -4.38 13.31
N LYS A 148 -25.99 -4.17 14.63
CA LYS A 148 -26.36 -5.22 15.60
C LYS A 148 -27.80 -5.72 15.35
N ASN A 149 -28.73 -4.83 15.03
CA ASN A 149 -30.15 -5.15 14.84
C ASN A 149 -30.53 -5.28 13.34
N HIS A 150 -29.62 -5.81 12.52
CA HIS A 150 -29.83 -5.91 11.07
C HIS A 150 -30.97 -6.83 10.63
N ASP A 151 -31.52 -7.64 11.55
CA ASP A 151 -32.76 -8.36 11.31
C ASP A 151 -33.92 -7.40 11.01
N PHE A 152 -33.92 -6.20 11.60
CA PHE A 152 -34.99 -5.20 11.47
C PHE A 152 -34.53 -3.84 10.94
N VAL A 153 -33.23 -3.56 10.88
CA VAL A 153 -32.71 -2.22 10.51
C VAL A 153 -31.67 -2.33 9.40
N ALA A 154 -31.79 -1.50 8.36
CA ALA A 154 -30.74 -1.30 7.37
C ALA A 154 -29.79 -0.19 7.83
N ILE A 155 -28.48 -0.39 7.67
CA ILE A 155 -27.45 0.60 8.01
C ILE A 155 -26.63 0.95 6.77
N VAL A 156 -26.53 2.23 6.44
CA VAL A 156 -25.71 2.70 5.34
C VAL A 156 -24.62 3.61 5.87
N THR A 157 -23.36 3.27 5.61
CA THR A 157 -22.20 4.04 6.08
C THR A 157 -21.45 4.79 4.99
N GLU A 158 -21.77 4.53 3.72
CA GLU A 158 -21.08 5.11 2.56
C GLU A 158 -22.08 5.49 1.46
N PRO A 159 -21.86 6.61 0.74
CA PRO A 159 -22.71 6.99 -0.39
C PRO A 159 -22.78 5.95 -1.51
N SER A 160 -21.73 5.12 -1.66
CA SER A 160 -21.65 4.06 -2.67
C SER A 160 -22.72 2.97 -2.51
N ASP A 161 -23.35 2.87 -1.33
CA ASP A 161 -24.42 1.92 -1.04
C ASP A 161 -25.83 2.49 -1.27
N TYR A 162 -25.98 3.79 -1.59
CA TYR A 162 -27.29 4.43 -1.76
C TYR A 162 -28.10 3.81 -2.90
N GLU A 163 -27.45 3.55 -4.03
CA GLU A 163 -28.10 2.97 -5.21
C GLU A 163 -28.69 1.59 -4.88
N ALA A 164 -27.92 0.70 -4.26
CA ALA A 164 -28.39 -0.63 -3.88
C ALA A 164 -29.62 -0.59 -2.94
N VAL A 165 -29.68 0.38 -2.02
CA VAL A 165 -30.85 0.57 -1.15
C VAL A 165 -32.04 1.09 -1.96
N MET A 166 -31.84 2.10 -2.80
CA MET A 166 -32.91 2.67 -3.63
C MET A 166 -33.50 1.62 -4.59
N ASP A 167 -32.66 0.76 -5.16
CA ASP A 167 -33.06 -0.33 -6.05
C ASP A 167 -33.92 -1.37 -5.32
N GLU A 168 -33.56 -1.76 -4.10
CA GLU A 168 -34.41 -2.66 -3.31
C GLU A 168 -35.74 -2.00 -2.94
N LEU A 169 -35.72 -0.72 -2.52
CA LEU A 169 -36.95 0.03 -2.23
C LEU A 169 -37.86 0.15 -3.45
N ALA A 170 -37.31 0.18 -4.66
CA ALA A 170 -38.09 0.16 -5.90
C ALA A 170 -38.63 -1.25 -6.21
N THR A 171 -37.77 -2.26 -6.12
CA THR A 171 -38.06 -3.65 -6.52
C THR A 171 -38.97 -4.38 -5.53
N HIS A 172 -38.98 -3.95 -4.26
CA HIS A 172 -39.67 -4.65 -3.17
C HIS A 172 -40.69 -3.76 -2.45
N ASP A 173 -41.31 -2.82 -3.18
CA ASP A 173 -42.41 -1.99 -2.69
C ASP A 173 -42.06 -1.29 -1.35
N GLY A 174 -40.94 -0.58 -1.31
CA GLY A 174 -40.45 0.13 -0.14
C GLY A 174 -39.85 -0.75 0.96
N CYS A 175 -39.59 -2.03 0.66
CA CYS A 175 -38.88 -2.94 1.57
C CYS A 175 -37.42 -3.13 1.18
N VAL A 176 -36.61 -3.55 2.15
CA VAL A 176 -35.25 -4.06 1.95
C VAL A 176 -35.18 -5.52 2.40
N THR A 177 -34.30 -6.30 1.78
CA THR A 177 -34.10 -7.73 2.03
C THR A 177 -33.13 -7.99 3.17
N LEU A 178 -33.25 -9.15 3.81
CA LEU A 178 -32.33 -9.60 4.85
C LEU A 178 -30.91 -9.76 4.29
N ALA A 179 -30.80 -10.16 3.03
CA ALA A 179 -29.52 -10.29 2.33
C ALA A 179 -28.78 -8.94 2.28
N LEU A 180 -29.44 -7.86 1.84
CA LEU A 180 -28.85 -6.54 1.84
C LEU A 180 -28.55 -6.04 3.25
N ARG A 181 -29.49 -6.19 4.20
CA ARG A 181 -29.26 -5.75 5.59
C ARG A 181 -28.04 -6.43 6.23
N ARG A 182 -27.83 -7.73 5.99
CA ARG A 182 -26.63 -8.45 6.47
C ARG A 182 -25.34 -7.96 5.82
N LYS A 183 -25.35 -7.72 4.49
CA LYS A 183 -24.20 -7.17 3.77
C LYS A 183 -23.83 -5.79 4.33
N LEU A 184 -24.82 -4.92 4.48
CA LEU A 184 -24.68 -3.59 5.05
C LEU A 184 -24.16 -3.60 6.49
N ALA A 185 -24.66 -4.52 7.33
CA ALA A 185 -24.19 -4.68 8.70
C ALA A 185 -22.71 -5.10 8.78
N GLN A 186 -22.27 -6.00 7.90
CA GLN A 186 -20.85 -6.38 7.81
C GLN A 186 -19.99 -5.17 7.43
N ARG A 187 -20.40 -4.39 6.43
CA ARG A 187 -19.69 -3.17 6.00
C ARG A 187 -19.63 -2.13 7.12
N ALA A 188 -20.72 -1.94 7.86
CA ALA A 188 -20.80 -1.03 8.99
C ALA A 188 -19.80 -1.36 10.11
N TYR A 189 -19.65 -2.64 10.47
CA TYR A 189 -18.63 -3.08 11.43
C TYR A 189 -17.21 -2.93 10.87
N ALA A 190 -17.00 -3.20 9.58
CA ALA A 190 -15.70 -2.97 8.94
C ALA A 190 -15.30 -1.49 8.97
N ARG A 191 -16.23 -0.56 8.69
CA ARG A 191 -15.97 0.88 8.71
C ARG A 191 -15.63 1.40 10.11
N THR A 192 -16.37 0.98 11.14
CA THR A 192 -16.06 1.37 12.52
C THR A 192 -14.74 0.79 13.02
N ALA A 193 -14.39 -0.45 12.64
CA ALA A 193 -13.10 -1.03 12.96
C ALA A 193 -11.93 -0.23 12.35
N ALA A 194 -12.07 0.22 11.09
CA ALA A 194 -11.07 1.07 10.44
C ALA A 194 -10.96 2.46 11.10
N TYR A 195 -12.09 3.04 11.49
CA TYR A 195 -12.13 4.34 12.16
C TYR A 195 -11.42 4.31 13.53
N ASP A 196 -11.73 3.32 14.37
CA ASP A 196 -11.08 3.14 15.66
C ASP A 196 -9.58 2.84 15.51
N ALA A 197 -9.18 2.08 14.48
CA ALA A 197 -7.77 1.82 14.17
C ALA A 197 -7.01 3.12 13.81
N ALA A 198 -7.63 4.02 13.04
CA ALA A 198 -7.05 5.31 12.69
C ALA A 198 -6.84 6.20 13.93
N ILE A 199 -7.86 6.30 14.79
CA ILE A 199 -7.78 7.06 16.06
C ILE A 199 -6.70 6.47 16.97
N SER A 200 -6.70 5.16 17.17
CA SER A 200 -5.73 4.49 18.04
C SER A 200 -4.29 4.65 17.53
N THR A 201 -4.08 4.58 16.22
CA THR A 201 -2.76 4.77 15.60
C THR A 201 -2.28 6.21 15.76
N TRP A 202 -3.17 7.18 15.52
CA TRP A 202 -2.84 8.59 15.69
C TRP A 202 -2.47 8.93 17.14
N LEU A 203 -3.28 8.47 18.12
CA LEU A 203 -3.01 8.67 19.55
C LEU A 203 -1.67 8.06 19.98
N ALA A 204 -1.34 6.84 19.52
CA ALA A 204 -0.04 6.23 19.78
C ALA A 204 1.12 7.09 19.24
N GLY A 205 0.94 7.66 18.03
CA GLY A 205 1.89 8.62 17.46
C GLY A 205 2.07 9.88 18.30
N GLN A 206 0.99 10.45 18.86
CA GLN A 206 1.07 11.61 19.76
C GLN A 206 1.85 11.31 21.05
N LEU A 207 1.85 10.06 21.50
CA LEU A 207 2.60 9.59 22.67
C LEU A 207 4.05 9.19 22.33
N GLY A 208 4.45 9.22 21.06
CA GLY A 208 5.74 8.71 20.60
C GLY A 208 5.86 7.19 20.65
N GLU A 209 4.75 6.46 20.77
CA GLU A 209 4.73 5.00 20.82
C GLU A 209 4.81 4.41 19.41
N THR A 210 6.01 4.02 18.99
CA THR A 210 6.24 3.38 17.68
C THR A 210 5.59 1.99 17.58
N PHE A 211 5.59 1.24 18.69
CA PHE A 211 5.06 -0.12 18.77
C PHE A 211 4.10 -0.24 19.95
N PRO A 212 2.86 0.26 19.82
CA PRO A 212 1.88 0.19 20.91
C PRO A 212 1.53 -1.26 21.23
N PRO A 213 1.11 -1.58 22.49
CA PRO A 213 0.73 -2.94 22.89
C PRO A 213 -0.38 -3.58 22.04
N ARG A 214 -1.18 -2.77 21.33
CA ARG A 214 -2.17 -3.20 20.35
C ARG A 214 -1.99 -2.40 19.07
N THR A 215 -1.75 -3.10 17.97
CA THR A 215 -1.74 -2.52 16.62
C THR A 215 -2.82 -3.18 15.76
N THR A 216 -3.46 -2.40 14.90
CA THR A 216 -4.54 -2.86 14.01
C THR A 216 -4.26 -2.42 12.59
N LEU A 217 -4.35 -3.37 11.65
CA LEU A 217 -4.16 -3.11 10.23
C LEU A 217 -5.52 -2.96 9.57
N SER A 218 -5.72 -1.86 8.86
CA SER A 218 -6.93 -1.58 8.11
C SER A 218 -6.59 -1.18 6.68
N GLY A 219 -7.42 -1.61 5.74
CA GLY A 219 -7.30 -1.25 4.33
C GLY A 219 -8.64 -1.39 3.62
N SER A 220 -8.76 -0.78 2.45
CA SER A 220 -9.92 -0.90 1.57
C SER A 220 -9.60 -1.84 0.42
N LEU A 221 -10.53 -2.73 0.08
CA LEU A 221 -10.36 -3.62 -1.07
C LEU A 221 -10.29 -2.78 -2.35
N ALA A 222 -9.17 -2.84 -3.06
CA ALA A 222 -9.02 -2.21 -4.36
C ALA A 222 -9.53 -3.13 -5.47
N GLN A 223 -9.13 -4.40 -5.44
CA GLN A 223 -9.60 -5.41 -6.38
C GLN A 223 -9.38 -6.84 -5.85
N THR A 224 -10.24 -7.77 -6.24
CA THR A 224 -9.93 -9.21 -6.17
C THR A 224 -8.96 -9.58 -7.28
N LEU A 225 -8.05 -10.52 -7.03
CA LEU A 225 -7.08 -10.98 -8.01
C LEU A 225 -7.49 -12.34 -8.57
N ARG A 226 -7.05 -12.62 -9.80
CA ARG A 226 -7.32 -13.91 -10.45
C ARG A 226 -6.84 -15.11 -9.62
N TYR A 227 -5.67 -14.96 -8.98
CA TYR A 227 -5.07 -15.89 -8.04
C TYR A 227 -3.94 -15.17 -7.27
N GLY A 228 -3.36 -15.83 -6.26
CA GLY A 228 -2.21 -15.37 -5.48
C GLY A 228 -0.88 -15.55 -6.23
N GLU A 229 0.18 -15.97 -5.53
CA GLU A 229 1.44 -16.30 -6.20
C GLU A 229 1.26 -17.48 -7.19
N ASN A 230 0.36 -18.40 -6.86
CA ASN A 230 0.08 -19.61 -7.62
C ASN A 230 -1.43 -19.73 -7.98
N PRO A 231 -1.78 -20.37 -9.12
CA PRO A 231 -3.18 -20.46 -9.60
C PRO A 231 -4.22 -21.05 -8.65
N HIS A 232 -3.81 -21.91 -7.71
CA HIS A 232 -4.69 -22.56 -6.74
C HIS A 232 -4.97 -21.70 -5.49
N GLN A 233 -4.32 -20.54 -5.36
CA GLN A 233 -4.46 -19.63 -4.23
C GLN A 233 -5.38 -18.47 -4.63
N GLN A 234 -6.37 -18.14 -3.80
CA GLN A 234 -7.16 -16.92 -3.97
C GLN A 234 -6.41 -15.71 -3.40
N ALA A 235 -6.59 -14.53 -3.99
CA ALA A 235 -5.95 -13.31 -3.50
C ALA A 235 -6.76 -12.05 -3.80
N ALA A 236 -6.42 -10.99 -3.09
CA ALA A 236 -7.02 -9.67 -3.22
C ALA A 236 -5.97 -8.60 -2.91
N PHE A 237 -6.11 -7.44 -3.54
CA PHE A 237 -5.27 -6.28 -3.32
C PHE A 237 -6.03 -5.23 -2.49
N TYR A 238 -5.42 -4.80 -1.37
CA TYR A 238 -5.96 -3.79 -0.47
C TYR A 238 -5.06 -2.56 -0.46
N VAL A 239 -5.67 -1.38 -0.39
CA VAL A 239 -4.96 -0.10 -0.24
C VAL A 239 -5.07 0.40 1.19
N THR A 240 -3.95 0.92 1.71
CA THR A 240 -3.90 1.68 2.96
C THR A 240 -4.17 3.15 2.66
N GLY A 241 -4.41 3.98 3.67
CA GLY A 241 -4.60 5.43 3.47
C GLY A 241 -3.34 6.18 3.00
N GLU A 242 -2.20 5.49 2.89
CA GLU A 242 -0.90 6.03 2.50
C GLU A 242 -0.96 6.64 1.08
N LYS A 243 -0.27 7.78 0.91
CA LYS A 243 -0.22 8.53 -0.37
C LYS A 243 1.14 8.41 -1.07
N ARG A 244 1.91 7.39 -0.69
CA ARG A 244 3.21 7.09 -1.30
C ARG A 244 3.03 6.71 -2.78
N PRO A 245 3.71 7.39 -3.72
CA PRO A 245 3.68 7.00 -5.12
C PRO A 245 4.17 5.56 -5.31
N GLY A 246 3.35 4.71 -5.91
CA GLY A 246 3.71 3.32 -6.16
C GLY A 246 2.61 2.55 -6.87
N VAL A 247 2.74 1.23 -6.94
CA VAL A 247 1.78 0.35 -7.65
C VAL A 247 0.36 0.52 -7.11
N ALA A 248 0.21 0.82 -5.82
CA ALA A 248 -1.06 1.03 -5.16
C ALA A 248 -1.79 2.33 -5.55
N THR A 249 -1.04 3.34 -5.99
CA THR A 249 -1.57 4.67 -6.37
C THR A 249 -1.48 4.93 -7.87
N ALA A 250 -0.96 3.96 -8.64
CA ALA A 250 -0.75 4.10 -10.06
C ALA A 250 -2.06 4.05 -10.85
N VAL A 251 -2.10 4.79 -11.97
CA VAL A 251 -3.14 4.65 -12.99
C VAL A 251 -2.65 3.67 -14.05
N GLN A 252 -3.42 2.61 -14.28
CA GLN A 252 -3.15 1.68 -15.36
C GLN A 252 -3.75 2.21 -16.68
N LEU A 253 -2.90 2.53 -17.66
CA LEU A 253 -3.33 3.04 -18.96
C LEU A 253 -3.82 1.96 -19.93
N GLN A 254 -3.22 0.77 -19.86
CA GLN A 254 -3.47 -0.32 -20.80
C GLN A 254 -3.09 -1.68 -20.20
N GLY A 255 -3.31 -2.74 -20.96
CA GLY A 255 -2.96 -4.12 -20.61
C GLY A 255 -4.04 -4.83 -19.81
N LYS A 256 -3.78 -6.08 -19.46
CA LYS A 256 -4.68 -6.90 -18.64
C LYS A 256 -4.63 -6.46 -17.18
N GLU A 257 -5.57 -6.93 -16.36
CA GLU A 257 -5.46 -6.82 -14.90
C GLU A 257 -4.08 -7.31 -14.41
N LEU A 258 -3.53 -6.60 -13.42
CA LEU A 258 -2.29 -6.98 -12.73
C LEU A 258 -2.51 -8.26 -11.92
N SER A 259 -1.60 -9.23 -12.07
CA SER A 259 -1.55 -10.40 -11.19
C SER A 259 -0.89 -10.07 -9.85
N TYR A 260 -0.99 -10.97 -8.86
CA TYR A 260 -0.29 -10.85 -7.58
C TYR A 260 1.22 -10.61 -7.77
N ASN A 261 1.86 -11.42 -8.61
CA ASN A 261 3.30 -11.29 -8.88
C ASN A 261 3.61 -9.99 -9.64
N ASN A 262 2.72 -9.52 -10.52
CA ASN A 262 2.92 -8.21 -11.15
C ASN A 262 2.90 -7.09 -10.11
N LEU A 263 1.98 -7.12 -9.14
CA LEU A 263 1.93 -6.12 -8.07
C LEU A 263 3.22 -6.13 -7.24
N ASN A 264 3.64 -7.32 -6.79
CA ASN A 264 4.84 -7.51 -5.96
C ASN A 264 6.14 -7.10 -6.68
N ASP A 265 6.31 -7.52 -7.93
CA ASP A 265 7.52 -7.21 -8.70
C ASP A 265 7.53 -5.73 -9.14
N THR A 266 6.37 -5.11 -9.38
CA THR A 266 6.27 -3.68 -9.72
C THR A 266 6.66 -2.82 -8.52
N ASP A 267 6.18 -3.18 -7.33
CA ASP A 267 6.55 -2.50 -6.09
C ASP A 267 8.07 -2.56 -5.87
N ALA A 268 8.67 -3.75 -5.99
CA ALA A 268 10.12 -3.93 -5.89
C ALA A 268 10.91 -3.11 -6.93
N ALA A 269 10.40 -3.03 -8.18
CA ALA A 269 11.05 -2.28 -9.25
C ALA A 269 11.01 -0.77 -9.00
N PHE A 270 9.85 -0.27 -8.59
CA PHE A 270 9.63 1.15 -8.43
C PHE A 270 10.31 1.71 -7.17
N GLU A 271 10.29 0.97 -6.06
CA GLU A 271 11.03 1.33 -4.84
C GLU A 271 12.55 1.35 -5.08
N LEU A 272 13.09 0.43 -5.90
CA LEU A 272 14.50 0.42 -6.25
C LEU A 272 14.89 1.59 -7.17
N VAL A 273 14.14 1.84 -8.25
CA VAL A 273 14.49 2.92 -9.19
C VAL A 273 14.42 4.30 -8.54
N ALA A 274 13.58 4.45 -7.52
CA ALA A 274 13.43 5.67 -6.74
C ALA A 274 14.65 6.02 -5.87
N GLU A 275 15.59 5.09 -5.66
CA GLU A 275 16.83 5.38 -4.94
C GLU A 275 17.73 6.38 -5.67
N PHE A 276 17.53 6.57 -6.98
CA PHE A 276 18.41 7.32 -7.86
C PHE A 276 17.83 8.67 -8.27
N GLU A 277 18.69 9.68 -8.26
CA GLU A 277 18.35 11.03 -8.75
C GLU A 277 18.58 11.16 -10.26
N GLN A 278 19.64 10.57 -10.83
CA GLN A 278 19.87 10.60 -12.28
C GLN A 278 18.83 9.75 -13.02
N PRO A 279 18.58 9.96 -14.34
CA PRO A 279 17.72 9.07 -15.13
C PRO A 279 18.16 7.61 -14.94
N ALA A 280 17.24 6.79 -14.43
CA ALA A 280 17.54 5.43 -14.00
C ALA A 280 16.46 4.46 -14.42
N VAL A 281 16.88 3.21 -14.62
CA VAL A 281 16.05 2.08 -15.01
C VAL A 281 16.36 0.90 -14.10
N ALA A 282 15.32 0.26 -13.57
CA ALA A 282 15.42 -1.02 -12.88
C ALA A 282 14.58 -2.07 -13.62
N ILE A 283 15.19 -3.22 -13.93
CA ILE A 283 14.53 -4.38 -14.53
C ILE A 283 14.46 -5.47 -13.47
N ILE A 284 13.24 -5.80 -13.03
CA ILE A 284 12.98 -6.79 -11.97
C ILE A 284 12.33 -8.05 -12.53
N LYS A 285 12.67 -9.19 -11.92
CA LYS A 285 11.93 -10.43 -12.05
C LYS A 285 11.95 -11.19 -10.73
N HIS A 286 10.79 -11.63 -10.24
CA HIS A 286 10.65 -12.33 -8.97
C HIS A 286 11.27 -11.55 -7.79
N ALA A 287 10.89 -10.28 -7.69
CA ALA A 287 11.33 -9.31 -6.69
C ALA A 287 12.86 -9.12 -6.55
N ASN A 288 13.64 -9.49 -7.58
CA ASN A 288 15.08 -9.28 -7.65
C ASN A 288 15.47 -8.58 -8.95
N PRO A 289 16.48 -7.69 -8.93
CA PRO A 289 16.92 -7.01 -10.14
C PRO A 289 17.70 -7.95 -11.05
N CYS A 290 17.26 -8.02 -12.32
CA CYS A 290 18.05 -8.55 -13.43
C CYS A 290 19.15 -7.55 -13.82
N GLY A 291 18.81 -6.26 -13.81
CA GLY A 291 19.76 -5.18 -14.06
C GLY A 291 19.20 -3.82 -13.65
N VAL A 292 20.11 -2.94 -13.23
CA VAL A 292 19.82 -1.55 -12.83
C VAL A 292 20.90 -0.67 -13.41
N ALA A 293 20.52 0.50 -13.93
CA ALA A 293 21.50 1.48 -14.36
C ALA A 293 20.96 2.90 -14.25
N GLN A 294 21.88 3.85 -14.12
CA GLN A 294 21.66 5.27 -14.33
C GLN A 294 22.45 5.74 -15.57
N GLY A 295 21.98 6.79 -16.25
CA GLY A 295 22.61 7.31 -17.46
C GLY A 295 22.27 8.77 -17.71
N ALA A 296 22.81 9.36 -18.79
CA ALA A 296 22.49 10.74 -19.14
C ALA A 296 21.02 10.92 -19.56
N ASN A 297 20.40 9.84 -20.05
CA ASN A 297 18.99 9.74 -20.44
C ASN A 297 18.48 8.31 -20.13
N LEU A 298 17.16 8.13 -20.21
CA LEU A 298 16.54 6.83 -19.93
C LEU A 298 16.93 5.74 -20.92
N LEU A 299 17.21 6.08 -22.18
CA LEU A 299 17.62 5.11 -23.20
C LEU A 299 18.98 4.47 -22.88
N GLU A 300 19.98 5.28 -22.52
CA GLU A 300 21.31 4.81 -22.11
C GLU A 300 21.24 3.96 -20.85
N ALA A 301 20.44 4.40 -19.87
CA ALA A 301 20.19 3.65 -18.66
C ALA A 301 19.49 2.32 -18.98
N TYR A 302 18.47 2.30 -19.84
CA TYR A 302 17.78 1.07 -20.24
C TYR A 302 18.72 0.07 -20.91
N LYS A 303 19.51 0.52 -21.90
CA LYS A 303 20.47 -0.35 -22.61
C LYS A 303 21.50 -0.94 -21.65
N SER A 304 22.01 -0.14 -20.72
CA SER A 304 22.98 -0.59 -19.72
C SER A 304 22.37 -1.56 -18.71
N ALA A 305 21.15 -1.30 -18.23
CA ALA A 305 20.44 -2.21 -17.34
C ALA A 305 20.13 -3.55 -18.03
N LEU A 306 19.69 -3.52 -19.28
CA LEU A 306 19.41 -4.73 -20.06
C LEU A 306 20.67 -5.57 -20.32
N LEU A 307 21.82 -4.92 -20.56
CA LEU A 307 23.10 -5.59 -20.80
C LEU A 307 23.57 -6.44 -19.62
N CYS A 308 23.16 -6.11 -18.39
CA CYS A 308 23.51 -6.87 -17.18
C CYS A 308 23.07 -8.34 -17.26
N ASP A 309 21.82 -8.58 -17.70
CA ASP A 309 21.26 -9.92 -17.86
C ASP A 309 20.03 -9.88 -18.81
N PRO A 310 20.26 -9.90 -20.13
CA PRO A 310 19.18 -9.80 -21.11
C PRO A 310 18.27 -11.03 -21.12
N VAL A 311 18.77 -12.19 -20.68
CA VAL A 311 18.00 -13.44 -20.64
C VAL A 311 16.96 -13.38 -19.52
N SER A 312 17.36 -12.99 -18.31
CA SER A 312 16.41 -12.87 -17.20
C SER A 312 15.45 -11.70 -17.36
N ALA A 313 15.89 -10.61 -18.03
CA ALA A 313 15.03 -9.45 -18.31
C ALA A 313 13.77 -9.79 -19.13
N PHE A 314 13.79 -10.88 -19.91
CA PHE A 314 12.63 -11.33 -20.67
C PHE A 314 11.45 -11.69 -19.74
N GLY A 315 10.32 -11.02 -19.95
CA GLY A 315 9.11 -11.13 -19.12
C GLY A 315 9.24 -10.43 -17.77
N GLY A 316 10.24 -9.55 -17.62
CA GLY A 316 10.44 -8.76 -16.41
C GLY A 316 9.50 -7.55 -16.33
N ILE A 317 9.69 -6.79 -15.25
CA ILE A 317 9.06 -5.50 -15.00
C ILE A 317 10.10 -4.41 -15.10
N ILE A 318 9.79 -3.36 -15.85
CA ILE A 318 10.70 -2.24 -16.12
C ILE A 318 10.15 -1.02 -15.38
N ALA A 319 10.94 -0.48 -14.46
CA ALA A 319 10.64 0.77 -13.76
C ALA A 319 11.62 1.86 -14.18
N VAL A 320 11.10 3.08 -14.36
CA VAL A 320 11.90 4.29 -14.65
C VAL A 320 11.57 5.40 -13.66
N ASN A 321 12.56 6.24 -13.31
CA ASN A 321 12.37 7.34 -12.35
C ASN A 321 12.15 8.72 -13.00
N ARG A 322 11.91 8.76 -14.32
CA ARG A 322 11.63 9.96 -15.10
C ARG A 322 10.49 9.70 -16.07
N SER A 323 9.90 10.76 -16.60
CA SER A 323 8.87 10.64 -17.64
C SER A 323 9.42 9.88 -18.84
N LEU A 324 8.69 8.89 -19.30
CA LEU A 324 9.11 8.02 -20.38
C LEU A 324 8.97 8.74 -21.73
N ASP A 325 10.07 8.83 -22.46
CA ASP A 325 10.12 9.37 -23.82
C ASP A 325 9.91 8.30 -24.91
N ALA A 326 9.60 8.75 -26.12
CA ALA A 326 9.31 7.87 -27.25
C ALA A 326 10.49 6.96 -27.65
N GLU A 327 11.73 7.46 -27.60
CA GLU A 327 12.92 6.71 -28.01
C GLU A 327 13.20 5.54 -27.04
N THR A 328 13.08 5.81 -25.75
CA THR A 328 13.18 4.79 -24.69
C THR A 328 12.02 3.78 -24.81
N ALA A 329 10.79 4.25 -25.04
CA ALA A 329 9.63 3.39 -25.22
C ALA A 329 9.77 2.45 -26.44
N GLU A 330 10.36 2.93 -27.53
CA GLU A 330 10.66 2.12 -28.72
C GLU A 330 11.62 0.98 -28.38
N GLU A 331 12.70 1.29 -27.68
CA GLU A 331 13.71 0.31 -27.30
C GLU A 331 13.15 -0.72 -26.31
N ILE A 332 12.37 -0.28 -25.31
CA ILE A 332 11.65 -1.17 -24.38
C ILE A 332 10.72 -2.13 -25.14
N SER A 333 10.05 -1.64 -26.18
CA SER A 333 9.08 -2.43 -26.96
C SER A 333 9.70 -3.56 -27.79
N LYS A 334 11.03 -3.60 -27.91
CA LYS A 334 11.76 -4.72 -28.55
C LYS A 334 11.85 -5.94 -27.63
N LEU A 335 11.80 -5.73 -26.30
CA LEU A 335 11.80 -6.79 -25.30
C LEU A 335 10.34 -7.15 -24.92
N PHE A 336 10.10 -8.42 -24.63
CA PHE A 336 8.85 -8.80 -23.96
C PHE A 336 8.95 -8.40 -22.47
N ALA A 337 8.13 -7.45 -22.05
CA ALA A 337 7.96 -7.05 -20.65
C ALA A 337 6.50 -7.23 -20.21
N GLU A 338 6.28 -7.60 -18.95
CA GLU A 338 4.94 -7.75 -18.37
C GLU A 338 4.34 -6.41 -17.97
N VAL A 339 5.17 -5.53 -17.39
CA VAL A 339 4.79 -4.21 -16.85
C VAL A 339 5.89 -3.19 -17.12
N VAL A 340 5.49 -1.97 -17.48
CA VAL A 340 6.30 -0.76 -17.45
C VAL A 340 5.66 0.23 -16.47
N ILE A 341 6.44 0.75 -15.52
CA ILE A 341 6.00 1.76 -14.55
C ILE A 341 6.89 3.01 -14.61
N ALA A 342 6.26 4.19 -14.64
CA ALA A 342 6.92 5.48 -14.75
C ALA A 342 6.11 6.56 -13.99
N PRO A 343 6.74 7.68 -13.58
CA PRO A 343 5.99 8.84 -13.08
C PRO A 343 5.04 9.40 -14.15
N ASP A 344 5.48 9.52 -15.41
CA ASP A 344 4.65 9.92 -16.55
C ASP A 344 5.20 9.32 -17.85
N ALA A 345 4.53 9.54 -18.98
CA ALA A 345 4.97 9.19 -20.32
C ALA A 345 4.44 10.21 -21.32
N ASP A 346 5.26 10.61 -22.31
CA ASP A 346 4.80 11.50 -23.39
C ASP A 346 3.77 10.81 -24.31
N GLU A 347 3.07 11.59 -25.12
CA GLU A 347 2.01 11.05 -26.01
C GLU A 347 2.55 10.04 -27.03
N ALA A 348 3.76 10.24 -27.53
CA ALA A 348 4.37 9.37 -28.53
C ALA A 348 4.81 8.03 -27.91
N ALA A 349 5.37 8.05 -26.69
CA ALA A 349 5.67 6.88 -25.89
C ALA A 349 4.40 6.08 -25.58
N ARG A 350 3.32 6.75 -25.15
CA ARG A 350 2.03 6.10 -24.92
C ARG A 350 1.49 5.43 -26.19
N ALA A 351 1.53 6.13 -27.32
CA ALA A 351 1.08 5.57 -28.60
C ALA A 351 1.89 4.35 -29.03
N LEU A 352 3.21 4.38 -28.81
CA LEU A 352 4.11 3.27 -29.13
C LEU A 352 3.85 2.05 -28.24
N LEU A 353 3.79 2.24 -26.91
CA LEU A 353 3.51 1.16 -25.96
C LEU A 353 2.11 0.55 -26.16
N ALA A 354 1.13 1.33 -26.64
CA ALA A 354 -0.21 0.84 -26.97
C ALA A 354 -0.22 -0.22 -28.08
N THR A 355 0.82 -0.28 -28.91
CA THR A 355 0.98 -1.36 -29.91
C THR A 355 1.17 -2.74 -29.24
N LYS A 356 1.67 -2.77 -28.00
CA LYS A 356 1.86 -3.98 -27.19
C LYS A 356 0.64 -4.23 -26.31
N LYS A 357 -0.45 -4.73 -26.89
CA LYS A 357 -1.77 -4.90 -26.23
C LYS A 357 -1.76 -5.57 -24.84
N ASN A 358 -0.83 -6.47 -24.57
CA ASN A 358 -0.73 -7.18 -23.29
C ASN A 358 0.17 -6.47 -22.26
N LEU A 359 1.02 -5.53 -22.69
CA LEU A 359 1.89 -4.78 -21.80
C LEU A 359 1.04 -3.88 -20.92
N ARG A 360 1.29 -3.95 -19.60
CA ARG A 360 0.66 -3.07 -18.63
C ARG A 360 1.54 -1.83 -18.47
N VAL A 361 0.95 -0.66 -18.64
CA VAL A 361 1.64 0.62 -18.47
C VAL A 361 1.01 1.34 -17.29
N LEU A 362 1.81 1.63 -16.28
CA LEU A 362 1.40 2.22 -15.01
C LEU A 362 2.03 3.60 -14.85
N LEU A 363 1.21 4.62 -14.60
CA LEU A 363 1.66 5.99 -14.32
C LEU A 363 1.39 6.37 -12.88
N THR A 364 2.42 6.82 -12.16
CA THR A 364 2.34 7.14 -10.71
C THR A 364 2.28 8.64 -10.42
N LYS A 365 2.46 9.50 -11.42
CA LYS A 365 2.66 10.97 -11.35
C LYS A 365 3.99 11.41 -10.74
N ASP A 366 4.47 10.69 -9.73
CA ASP A 366 5.73 10.98 -9.04
C ASP A 366 6.45 9.68 -8.64
N VAL A 367 7.69 9.80 -8.18
CA VAL A 367 8.48 8.70 -7.61
C VAL A 367 8.43 8.76 -6.08
N PRO A 368 8.45 7.62 -5.37
CA PRO A 368 8.42 7.63 -3.93
C PRO A 368 9.71 8.22 -3.35
N ASN A 369 9.63 8.94 -2.24
CA ASN A 369 10.82 9.37 -1.51
C ASN A 369 11.42 8.16 -0.76
N PRO A 370 12.63 7.69 -1.09
CA PRO A 370 13.25 6.54 -0.42
C PRO A 370 13.66 6.81 1.04
N ALA A 371 13.77 8.07 1.45
CA ALA A 371 14.06 8.46 2.83
C ALA A 371 12.79 8.62 3.69
N GLU A 372 11.59 8.52 3.09
CA GLU A 372 10.34 8.65 3.82
C GLU A 372 10.15 7.46 4.79
N PRO A 373 9.89 7.73 6.08
CA PRO A 373 9.64 6.67 7.05
C PRO A 373 8.38 5.89 6.69
N GLY A 374 8.32 4.65 7.13
CA GLY A 374 7.17 3.79 6.93
C GLY A 374 7.29 2.52 7.73
N MET A 375 6.23 1.73 7.76
CA MET A 375 6.21 0.43 8.43
C MET A 375 6.11 -0.69 7.40
N MET A 376 6.81 -1.79 7.66
CA MET A 376 6.75 -3.02 6.89
C MET A 376 6.25 -4.16 7.78
N ILE A 377 5.47 -5.04 7.17
CA ILE A 377 4.80 -6.14 7.85
C ILE A 377 5.22 -7.44 7.21
N LYS A 378 5.59 -8.42 8.04
CA LYS A 378 5.88 -9.78 7.60
C LYS A 378 5.00 -10.76 8.34
N GLN A 379 4.18 -11.51 7.61
CA GLN A 379 3.32 -12.53 8.19
C GLN A 379 4.17 -13.69 8.77
N LEU A 380 3.73 -14.20 9.91
CA LEU A 380 4.24 -15.42 10.56
C LEU A 380 3.07 -16.39 10.83
N SER A 381 3.38 -17.65 11.13
CA SER A 381 2.38 -18.58 11.66
C SER A 381 1.88 -18.08 13.01
N GLY A 382 0.61 -17.64 13.06
CA GLY A 382 -0.03 -17.15 14.29
C GLY A 382 0.23 -15.68 14.64
N GLY A 383 0.88 -14.89 13.77
CA GLY A 383 1.15 -13.47 14.04
C GLY A 383 1.82 -12.75 12.88
N PHE A 384 2.44 -11.59 13.15
CA PHE A 384 3.24 -10.84 12.18
C PHE A 384 4.36 -10.07 12.88
N LEU A 385 5.44 -9.79 12.15
CA LEU A 385 6.48 -8.83 12.52
C LEU A 385 6.13 -7.46 11.96
N LEU A 386 6.43 -6.41 12.72
CA LEU A 386 6.30 -5.02 12.33
C LEU A 386 7.66 -4.33 12.52
N GLN A 387 8.17 -3.67 11.48
CA GLN A 387 9.45 -2.96 11.54
C GLN A 387 9.41 -1.70 10.67
N ASN A 388 10.33 -0.78 10.91
CA ASN A 388 10.50 0.36 10.01
C ASN A 388 10.94 -0.09 8.61
N ARG A 389 10.52 0.65 7.59
CA ARG A 389 11.06 0.59 6.23
C ARG A 389 12.56 0.90 6.28
N ASP A 390 13.36 0.16 5.52
CA ASP A 390 14.77 0.48 5.37
C ASP A 390 14.93 1.76 4.54
N SER A 391 15.06 2.88 5.23
CA SER A 391 15.32 4.23 4.67
C SER A 391 16.79 4.64 4.85
N GLY A 392 17.65 3.71 5.27
CA GLY A 392 19.08 3.96 5.49
C GLY A 392 19.78 4.37 4.19
N ARG A 393 20.65 5.39 4.30
CA ARG A 393 21.50 5.87 3.20
C ARG A 393 22.92 6.07 3.74
N VAL A 394 23.89 5.55 3.00
CA VAL A 394 25.31 5.73 3.33
C VAL A 394 25.75 7.11 2.86
N ASN A 395 26.24 7.91 3.80
CA ASN A 395 26.89 9.19 3.52
C ASN A 395 28.34 8.93 3.09
N PRO A 396 28.81 9.42 1.92
CA PRO A 396 30.20 9.24 1.50
C PRO A 396 31.23 9.71 2.53
N ALA A 397 30.91 10.74 3.32
CA ALA A 397 31.79 11.26 4.37
C ALA A 397 31.95 10.32 5.58
N GLU A 398 31.05 9.34 5.74
CA GLU A 398 31.08 8.36 6.84
C GLU A 398 31.80 7.06 6.45
N LEU A 399 32.16 6.90 5.17
CA LEU A 399 32.88 5.74 4.67
C LEU A 399 34.30 5.70 5.22
N LYS A 400 34.71 4.51 5.68
CA LYS A 400 36.08 4.27 6.16
C LYS A 400 36.85 3.49 5.11
N VAL A 401 37.88 4.10 4.53
CA VAL A 401 38.88 3.38 3.70
C VAL A 401 39.75 2.54 4.63
N VAL A 402 39.76 1.22 4.45
CA VAL A 402 40.45 0.29 5.36
C VAL A 402 41.64 -0.45 4.74
N THR A 403 41.79 -0.38 3.42
CA THR A 403 42.93 -0.91 2.66
C THR A 403 44.01 0.15 2.41
N LYS A 404 45.20 -0.28 2.01
CA LYS A 404 46.31 0.59 1.58
C LYS A 404 45.96 1.46 0.39
N ARG A 405 45.17 0.93 -0.56
CA ARG A 405 44.70 1.69 -1.72
C ARG A 405 43.35 2.34 -1.40
N ALA A 406 43.23 3.64 -1.64
CA ALA A 406 41.95 4.33 -1.65
C ALA A 406 41.21 4.10 -2.98
N PRO A 407 39.86 4.11 -2.99
CA PRO A 407 39.11 4.08 -4.24
C PRO A 407 39.32 5.38 -5.03
N THR A 408 39.29 5.30 -6.36
CA THR A 408 39.15 6.49 -7.21
C THR A 408 37.76 7.12 -7.07
N GLU A 409 37.57 8.35 -7.56
CA GLU A 409 36.24 9.00 -7.55
C GLU A 409 35.18 8.17 -8.29
N GLN A 410 35.53 7.60 -9.45
CA GLN A 410 34.64 6.72 -10.21
C GLN A 410 34.34 5.42 -9.48
N GLU A 411 35.36 4.79 -8.87
CA GLU A 411 35.14 3.60 -8.04
C GLU A 411 34.22 3.90 -6.86
N LEU A 412 34.42 5.03 -6.17
CA LEU A 412 33.59 5.43 -5.04
C LEU A 412 32.12 5.66 -5.47
N ALA A 413 31.89 6.31 -6.61
CA ALA A 413 30.56 6.50 -7.17
C ALA A 413 29.89 5.16 -7.49
N ASP A 414 30.60 4.23 -8.13
CA ASP A 414 30.08 2.90 -8.47
C ASP A 414 29.85 2.04 -7.21
N LEU A 415 30.67 2.19 -6.16
CA LEU A 415 30.50 1.48 -4.89
C LEU A 415 29.21 1.91 -4.21
N LEU A 416 28.97 3.23 -4.14
CA LEU A 416 27.73 3.78 -3.57
C LEU A 416 26.50 3.36 -4.39
N PHE A 417 26.61 3.37 -5.72
CA PHE A 417 25.56 2.86 -6.60
C PHE A 417 25.27 1.37 -6.32
N ALA A 418 26.29 0.51 -6.34
CA ALA A 418 26.15 -0.92 -6.12
C ALA A 418 25.57 -1.23 -4.74
N PHE A 419 25.97 -0.47 -3.71
CA PHE A 419 25.48 -0.66 -2.34
C PHE A 419 24.01 -0.25 -2.19
N ARG A 420 23.57 0.82 -2.87
CA ARG A 420 22.15 1.19 -2.97
C ARG A 420 21.34 0.10 -3.68
N VAL A 421 21.86 -0.49 -4.75
CA VAL A 421 21.18 -1.63 -5.42
C VAL A 421 21.10 -2.83 -4.48
N ALA A 422 22.18 -3.17 -3.78
CA ALA A 422 22.26 -4.33 -2.89
C ALA A 422 21.18 -4.31 -1.79
N LYS A 423 20.78 -3.14 -1.30
CA LYS A 423 19.67 -2.95 -0.36
C LYS A 423 18.33 -3.54 -0.83
N HIS A 424 18.14 -3.66 -2.14
CA HIS A 424 16.90 -4.15 -2.76
C HIS A 424 17.03 -5.59 -3.29
N VAL A 425 18.20 -6.21 -3.17
CA VAL A 425 18.46 -7.59 -3.59
C VAL A 425 18.22 -8.53 -2.41
N LYS A 426 17.57 -9.69 -2.63
CA LYS A 426 17.39 -10.68 -1.56
C LYS A 426 18.74 -11.20 -1.06
N SER A 427 18.87 -11.35 0.25
CA SER A 427 20.12 -11.72 0.92
C SER A 427 20.45 -13.21 0.82
N ASN A 428 21.72 -13.61 0.78
CA ASN A 428 22.90 -12.74 0.72
C ASN A 428 23.09 -12.15 -0.68
N ALA A 429 23.26 -10.83 -0.75
CA ALA A 429 23.41 -10.12 -2.01
C ALA A 429 24.86 -9.73 -2.30
N ILE A 430 25.32 -10.00 -3.52
CA ILE A 430 26.56 -9.46 -4.09
C ILE A 430 26.23 -8.78 -5.41
N VAL A 431 26.57 -7.49 -5.52
CA VAL A 431 26.26 -6.66 -6.69
C VAL A 431 27.56 -6.12 -7.28
N TYR A 432 27.84 -6.48 -8.52
CA TYR A 432 28.93 -5.92 -9.31
C TYR A 432 28.40 -4.75 -10.11
N ALA A 433 29.13 -3.63 -10.11
CA ALA A 433 28.72 -2.44 -10.88
C ALA A 433 29.91 -1.74 -11.53
N LYS A 434 29.64 -1.07 -12.65
CA LYS A 434 30.62 -0.28 -13.39
C LYS A 434 29.91 0.85 -14.12
N ASN A 435 30.42 2.07 -14.01
CA ASN A 435 29.90 3.27 -14.67
C ASN A 435 28.39 3.48 -14.42
N GLY A 436 27.94 3.33 -13.17
CA GLY A 436 26.54 3.51 -12.79
C GLY A 436 25.58 2.43 -13.31
N ALA A 437 26.08 1.26 -13.74
CA ALA A 437 25.25 0.14 -14.15
C ALA A 437 25.67 -1.14 -13.41
N THR A 438 24.71 -1.97 -13.04
CA THR A 438 25.00 -3.34 -12.57
C THR A 438 25.56 -4.14 -13.73
N VAL A 439 26.59 -4.93 -13.47
CA VAL A 439 27.23 -5.83 -14.45
C VAL A 439 27.14 -7.30 -14.04
N GLY A 440 26.59 -7.58 -12.85
CA GLY A 440 26.29 -8.92 -12.35
C GLY A 440 25.64 -8.84 -10.98
N VAL A 441 24.59 -9.63 -10.77
CA VAL A 441 23.83 -9.66 -9.50
C VAL A 441 23.70 -11.09 -9.00
N GLY A 442 24.15 -11.31 -7.77
CA GLY A 442 24.03 -12.58 -7.05
C GLY A 442 23.02 -12.42 -5.93
N ALA A 443 21.82 -12.99 -6.11
CA ALA A 443 20.69 -12.78 -5.22
C ALA A 443 20.30 -14.07 -4.48
N GLY A 444 19.91 -13.91 -3.21
CA GLY A 444 19.16 -14.91 -2.44
C GLY A 444 19.93 -16.17 -2.04
N GLN A 445 21.27 -16.14 -2.00
CA GLN A 445 22.04 -17.32 -1.62
C GLN A 445 22.30 -17.39 -0.11
N MET A 446 22.29 -18.61 0.42
CA MET A 446 22.65 -18.88 1.82
C MET A 446 24.14 -18.61 2.06
N SER A 447 24.97 -18.80 1.03
CA SER A 447 26.42 -18.59 1.07
C SER A 447 26.80 -17.33 0.27
N ARG A 448 27.58 -16.44 0.90
CA ARG A 448 28.00 -15.18 0.27
C ARG A 448 28.96 -15.38 -0.89
N VAL A 449 29.85 -16.38 -0.81
CA VAL A 449 30.75 -16.73 -1.92
C VAL A 449 30.00 -17.25 -3.13
N ASP A 450 28.86 -17.94 -2.94
CA ASP A 450 28.04 -18.41 -4.05
C ASP A 450 27.34 -17.25 -4.74
N SER A 451 26.84 -16.25 -4.00
CA SER A 451 26.35 -15.01 -4.61
C SER A 451 27.43 -14.32 -5.44
N ALA A 452 28.66 -14.23 -4.92
CA ALA A 452 29.77 -13.62 -5.64
C ALA A 452 30.09 -14.37 -6.95
N ARG A 453 30.11 -15.70 -6.92
CA ARG A 453 30.38 -16.56 -8.09
C ARG A 453 29.26 -16.51 -9.12
N ILE A 454 28.00 -16.64 -8.69
CA ILE A 454 26.84 -16.62 -9.59
C ILE A 454 26.78 -15.30 -10.35
N ALA A 455 26.96 -14.17 -9.65
CA ALA A 455 26.99 -12.86 -10.30
C ALA A 455 28.08 -12.75 -11.38
N ALA A 456 29.29 -13.25 -11.10
CA ALA A 456 30.39 -13.25 -12.06
C ALA A 456 30.12 -14.18 -13.27
N ILE A 457 29.53 -15.35 -13.04
CA ILE A 457 29.12 -16.28 -14.11
C ILE A 457 28.10 -15.61 -15.03
N LYS A 458 27.02 -15.03 -14.47
CA LYS A 458 25.98 -14.34 -15.24
C LYS A 458 26.55 -13.17 -16.04
N SER A 459 27.48 -12.42 -15.45
CA SER A 459 28.20 -11.34 -16.13
C SER A 459 28.99 -11.82 -17.36
N ALA A 460 29.70 -12.95 -17.23
CA ALA A 460 30.45 -13.53 -18.34
C ALA A 460 29.52 -14.06 -19.45
N GLU A 461 28.39 -14.65 -19.09
CA GLU A 461 27.37 -15.09 -20.05
C GLU A 461 26.74 -13.92 -20.80
N ALA A 462 26.41 -12.84 -20.09
CA ALA A 462 25.87 -11.62 -20.70
C ALA A 462 26.88 -10.95 -21.65
N ALA A 463 28.15 -10.85 -21.23
CA ALA A 463 29.24 -10.37 -22.09
C ALA A 463 29.35 -11.19 -23.38
N LYS A 464 29.34 -12.52 -23.26
CA LYS A 464 29.40 -13.43 -24.41
C LYS A 464 28.21 -13.25 -25.34
N ALA A 465 27.00 -13.13 -24.79
CA ALA A 465 25.78 -12.89 -25.57
C ALA A 465 25.82 -11.55 -26.31
N ALA A 466 26.47 -10.54 -25.72
CA ALA A 466 26.70 -9.22 -26.33
C ALA A 466 27.92 -9.18 -27.28
N GLY A 467 28.62 -10.30 -27.49
CA GLY A 467 29.80 -10.36 -28.37
C GLY A 467 31.05 -9.68 -27.82
N LEU A 468 31.13 -9.47 -26.51
CA LEU A 468 32.27 -8.85 -25.84
C LEU A 468 33.36 -9.88 -25.52
N SER A 469 34.62 -9.48 -25.62
CA SER A 469 35.78 -10.36 -25.39
C SER A 469 36.09 -10.61 -23.91
N GLU A 470 35.58 -9.78 -23.02
CA GLU A 470 35.84 -9.85 -21.58
C GLU A 470 34.54 -9.77 -20.78
N PRO A 471 34.46 -10.44 -19.60
CA PRO A 471 33.31 -10.31 -18.71
C PRO A 471 33.08 -8.86 -18.30
N LEU A 472 31.81 -8.47 -18.11
CA LEU A 472 31.45 -7.11 -17.71
C LEU A 472 32.00 -6.74 -16.31
N THR A 473 32.29 -7.74 -15.46
CA THR A 473 32.92 -7.54 -14.14
C THR A 473 34.35 -7.02 -14.21
N LYS A 474 35.06 -7.11 -15.33
CA LYS A 474 36.46 -6.69 -15.39
C LYS A 474 36.58 -5.16 -15.26
N GLY A 475 37.33 -4.71 -14.26
CA GLY A 475 37.43 -3.29 -13.90
C GLY A 475 36.16 -2.73 -13.25
N SER A 476 35.28 -3.59 -12.73
CA SER A 476 34.08 -3.19 -11.97
C SER A 476 34.39 -3.08 -10.48
N VAL A 477 33.42 -2.59 -9.70
CA VAL A 477 33.45 -2.66 -8.24
C VAL A 477 32.40 -3.66 -7.73
N VAL A 478 32.46 -4.01 -6.46
CA VAL A 478 31.50 -4.93 -5.85
C VAL A 478 30.97 -4.43 -4.51
N ALA A 479 29.66 -4.57 -4.30
CA ALA A 479 28.98 -4.34 -3.03
C ALA A 479 28.49 -5.65 -2.42
N SER A 480 28.60 -5.75 -1.10
CA SER A 480 28.00 -6.82 -0.30
C SER A 480 27.03 -6.24 0.71
N ASP A 481 25.79 -6.75 0.77
CA ASP A 481 24.74 -6.26 1.68
C ASP A 481 25.09 -6.40 3.17
N ALA A 482 25.94 -7.37 3.49
CA ALA A 482 26.52 -7.61 4.81
C ALA A 482 28.02 -7.93 4.72
N PHE A 483 28.69 -8.04 5.87
CA PHE A 483 30.13 -8.29 5.89
C PHE A 483 30.51 -9.64 5.25
N PHE A 484 31.73 -9.74 4.73
CA PHE A 484 32.33 -11.01 4.33
C PHE A 484 32.74 -11.83 5.57
N PRO A 485 32.17 -13.02 5.80
CA PRO A 485 32.51 -13.82 6.97
C PRO A 485 33.93 -14.44 6.86
N PHE A 486 34.38 -14.68 5.62
CA PHE A 486 35.70 -15.15 5.27
C PHE A 486 36.18 -14.43 3.99
N ALA A 487 37.48 -14.50 3.69
CA ALA A 487 38.05 -13.84 2.51
C ALA A 487 37.62 -14.49 1.18
N ASP A 488 37.04 -15.69 1.18
CA ASP A 488 36.67 -16.45 -0.02
C ASP A 488 35.71 -15.70 -0.97
N GLY A 489 34.70 -15.03 -0.44
CA GLY A 489 33.78 -14.21 -1.23
C GLY A 489 34.46 -13.00 -1.87
N LEU A 490 35.36 -12.34 -1.14
CA LEU A 490 36.18 -11.24 -1.65
C LEU A 490 37.12 -11.74 -2.75
N LEU A 491 37.80 -12.88 -2.52
CA LEU A 491 38.74 -13.46 -3.47
C LEU A 491 38.03 -13.91 -4.75
N ALA A 492 36.84 -14.48 -4.66
CA ALA A 492 36.02 -14.79 -5.83
C ALA A 492 35.68 -13.53 -6.65
N ALA A 493 35.39 -12.41 -5.99
CA ALA A 493 35.17 -11.14 -6.69
C ALA A 493 36.47 -10.61 -7.32
N ALA A 494 37.60 -10.73 -6.62
CA ALA A 494 38.93 -10.37 -7.14
C ALA A 494 39.28 -11.16 -8.42
N GLU A 495 38.99 -12.47 -8.43
CA GLU A 495 39.16 -13.33 -9.61
C GLU A 495 38.28 -12.91 -10.78
N ALA A 496 37.10 -12.35 -10.51
CA ALA A 496 36.21 -11.78 -11.52
C ALA A 496 36.68 -10.41 -12.05
N GLY A 497 37.80 -9.88 -11.55
CA GLY A 497 38.44 -8.66 -12.04
C GLY A 497 37.93 -7.37 -11.43
N VAL A 498 37.33 -7.41 -10.23
CA VAL A 498 36.92 -6.20 -9.52
C VAL A 498 38.14 -5.39 -9.07
N THR A 499 37.99 -4.09 -8.93
CA THR A 499 39.05 -3.20 -8.46
C THR A 499 38.76 -2.65 -7.08
N ALA A 500 37.50 -2.50 -6.66
CA ALA A 500 37.14 -1.98 -5.34
C ALA A 500 35.92 -2.69 -4.73
N VAL A 501 35.81 -2.66 -3.39
CA VAL A 501 34.79 -3.37 -2.60
C VAL A 501 34.16 -2.45 -1.55
N ILE A 502 32.84 -2.55 -1.36
CA ILE A 502 32.09 -1.91 -0.28
C ILE A 502 31.30 -2.95 0.51
N GLN A 503 31.41 -2.89 1.83
CA GLN A 503 30.68 -3.76 2.75
C GLN A 503 30.46 -3.05 4.10
N PRO A 504 29.62 -3.57 5.00
CA PRO A 504 29.39 -2.93 6.29
C PRO A 504 30.57 -3.03 7.27
N GLY A 505 31.32 -4.13 7.22
CA GLY A 505 32.26 -4.51 8.29
C GLY A 505 31.55 -5.03 9.55
N GLY A 506 32.32 -5.24 10.61
CA GLY A 506 31.84 -5.77 11.90
C GLY A 506 32.08 -7.28 12.08
N SER A 507 32.85 -7.92 11.19
CA SER A 507 33.27 -9.31 11.39
C SER A 507 34.44 -9.38 12.35
N ILE A 508 34.50 -10.44 13.18
CA ILE A 508 35.72 -10.77 13.95
C ILE A 508 36.91 -11.07 13.03
N ARG A 509 36.66 -11.35 11.74
CA ARG A 509 37.66 -11.63 10.69
C ARG A 509 37.86 -10.48 9.70
N ASP A 510 37.39 -9.26 10.01
CA ASP A 510 37.58 -8.13 9.10
C ASP A 510 39.06 -7.93 8.73
N ALA A 511 39.97 -8.11 9.69
CA ALA A 511 41.42 -8.00 9.45
C ALA A 511 41.94 -8.97 8.37
N ASP A 512 41.46 -10.22 8.38
CA ASP A 512 41.85 -11.24 7.38
C ASP A 512 41.34 -10.86 5.98
N VAL A 513 40.11 -10.35 5.90
CA VAL A 513 39.48 -9.92 4.65
C VAL A 513 40.17 -8.67 4.08
N ILE A 514 40.51 -7.70 4.96
CA ILE A 514 41.23 -6.49 4.58
C ILE A 514 42.65 -6.84 4.09
N ALA A 515 43.35 -7.75 4.77
CA ALA A 515 44.67 -8.21 4.34
C ALA A 515 44.61 -8.88 2.96
N ALA A 516 43.61 -9.73 2.71
CA ALA A 516 43.40 -10.33 1.39
C ALA A 516 43.09 -9.29 0.30
N ALA A 517 42.35 -8.23 0.62
CA ALA A 517 42.10 -7.11 -0.30
C ALA A 517 43.40 -6.37 -0.65
N ASP A 518 44.23 -6.07 0.35
CA ASP A 518 45.53 -5.44 0.17
C ASP A 518 46.47 -6.29 -0.70
N GLU A 519 46.51 -7.62 -0.48
CA GLU A 519 47.31 -8.56 -1.27
C GLU A 519 46.88 -8.60 -2.75
N LYS A 520 45.58 -8.42 -3.01
CA LYS A 520 45.02 -8.31 -4.36
C LYS A 520 45.06 -6.88 -4.91
N GLY A 521 45.59 -5.93 -4.13
CA GLY A 521 45.68 -4.52 -4.50
C GLY A 521 44.32 -3.84 -4.65
N LEU A 522 43.27 -4.34 -4.00
CA LEU A 522 41.90 -3.78 -4.04
C LEU A 522 41.74 -2.60 -3.10
N ALA A 523 40.87 -1.64 -3.45
CA ALA A 523 40.36 -0.68 -2.49
C ALA A 523 39.16 -1.25 -1.75
N MET A 524 39.05 -1.02 -0.44
CA MET A 524 37.91 -1.43 0.36
C MET A 524 37.44 -0.29 1.25
N VAL A 525 36.13 -0.08 1.27
CA VAL A 525 35.46 0.86 2.17
C VAL A 525 34.43 0.15 3.05
N LEU A 526 34.36 0.57 4.33
CA LEU A 526 33.38 0.08 5.29
C LEU A 526 32.29 1.13 5.53
N THR A 527 31.02 0.69 5.54
CA THR A 527 29.85 1.57 5.74
C THR A 527 29.34 1.59 7.17
N GLY A 528 29.54 0.53 7.96
CA GLY A 528 28.89 0.34 9.26
C GLY A 528 27.37 0.08 9.20
N MET A 529 26.78 0.02 8.01
CA MET A 529 25.33 -0.12 7.78
C MET A 529 25.04 -1.38 6.97
N ARG A 530 24.18 -2.27 7.46
CA ARG A 530 23.81 -3.54 6.79
C ARG A 530 22.39 -3.47 6.22
N HIS A 531 22.19 -4.00 5.02
CA HIS A 531 20.88 -4.01 4.34
C HIS A 531 20.39 -5.43 3.99
N PHE A 532 20.06 -6.24 5.01
CA PHE A 532 19.46 -7.55 4.73
C PHE A 532 18.02 -7.43 4.24
N ARG A 533 17.67 -8.25 3.24
CA ARG A 533 16.32 -8.34 2.67
C ARG A 533 15.93 -9.80 2.47
N HIS A 534 14.78 -10.18 3.03
CA HIS A 534 14.24 -11.54 2.96
C HIS A 534 12.86 -11.54 2.34
#